data_AF-A0A2D4GMK8-F1
#
_entry.id   AF-A0A2D4GMK8-F1
#
_cell.length_a   1.000
_cell.length_b   1.000
_cell.length_c   1.000
_cell.angle_alpha   90.00
_cell.angle_beta   90.00
_cell.angle_gamma   90.00
#
_symmetry.space_group_name_H-M   'P 1'
#
loop_
_entity.id
_entity.type
_entity.pdbx_description
1 polymer ?
#
loop_
_entity_poly.entity_id
_entity_poly.type
_entity_poly.pdbx_seq_one_letter_code
_entity_poly.pdbx_strand_id
1 'polypeptide(L)'
;PPQQHYNINDSITFTCYGGYNMKGSEVRTCLPNGKWSGKTTICYDGSGHCTNPGIPIGSRKEGRQYRVEYRVRYTCENGLVLYGSKERICQESGSWSGSEPECRQPYTFDTPEEVADNFISSLTETAEAAESNRNTSTTQKRKIVIKKGGTMNIYFLLDASKSIKE
;
A
#
# COMPACT_ATOMS: atom_id res chain seq x y z
N PRO A 1 14.40 -27.10 2.32
CA PRO A 1 13.65 -26.58 3.50
C PRO A 1 13.03 -25.22 3.17
N PRO A 2 11.76 -24.94 3.53
CA PRO A 2 11.22 -23.60 3.39
C PRO A 2 12.10 -22.64 4.22
N GLN A 3 12.50 -21.53 3.61
CA GLN A 3 13.39 -20.56 4.23
C GLN A 3 12.68 -19.94 5.44
N GLN A 4 13.26 -20.10 6.63
CA GLN A 4 12.62 -19.70 7.90
C GLN A 4 12.68 -18.18 8.13
N HIS A 5 13.55 -17.48 7.39
CA HIS A 5 13.73 -16.03 7.40
C HIS A 5 14.38 -15.60 6.08
N TYR A 6 14.22 -14.32 5.73
CA TYR A 6 14.86 -13.70 4.57
C TYR A 6 15.79 -12.60 5.07
N ASN A 7 17.03 -12.63 4.60
CA ASN A 7 18.04 -11.63 4.92
C ASN A 7 17.90 -10.41 4.00
N ILE A 8 18.51 -9.29 4.41
CA ILE A 8 18.61 -8.11 3.56
C ILE A 8 19.26 -8.51 2.22
N ASN A 9 18.68 -8.02 1.12
CA ASN A 9 19.00 -8.34 -0.28
C ASN A 9 18.51 -9.71 -0.78
N ASP A 10 17.96 -10.58 0.08
CA ASP A 10 17.27 -11.78 -0.41
C ASP A 10 16.08 -11.37 -1.28
N SER A 11 15.88 -12.09 -2.36
CA SER A 11 14.77 -11.85 -3.30
C SER A 11 13.91 -13.08 -3.45
N ILE A 12 12.60 -12.84 -3.53
CA ILE A 12 11.59 -13.87 -3.78
C ILE A 12 10.86 -13.56 -5.07
N THR A 13 10.51 -14.61 -5.81
CA THR A 13 9.76 -14.53 -7.05
C THR A 13 8.41 -15.19 -6.86
N PHE A 14 7.36 -14.48 -7.26
CA PHE A 14 5.98 -14.96 -7.24
C PHE A 14 5.55 -15.35 -8.64
N THR A 15 4.71 -16.37 -8.74
CA THR A 15 4.09 -16.80 -10.00
C THR A 15 2.63 -17.11 -9.77
N CYS A 16 1.76 -16.70 -10.69
CA CYS A 16 0.34 -17.05 -10.63
C CYS A 16 0.08 -18.36 -11.38
N TYR A 17 -0.87 -19.15 -10.88
CA TYR A 17 -1.36 -20.33 -11.59
C TYR A 17 -2.04 -19.95 -12.92
N GLY A 18 -2.09 -20.89 -13.87
CA GLY A 18 -2.81 -20.69 -15.13
C GLY A 18 -4.25 -20.27 -14.91
N GLY A 19 -4.72 -19.29 -15.70
CA GLY A 19 -6.05 -18.68 -15.55
C GLY A 19 -6.12 -17.50 -14.57
N TYR A 20 -5.03 -17.20 -13.84
CA TYR A 20 -4.92 -16.03 -12.97
C TYR A 20 -3.94 -15.00 -13.55
N ASN A 21 -4.30 -13.72 -13.43
CA ASN A 21 -3.44 -12.59 -13.78
C ASN A 21 -2.68 -12.11 -12.55
N MET A 22 -1.46 -11.61 -12.76
CA MET A 22 -0.65 -11.00 -11.71
C MET A 22 -0.82 -9.48 -11.68
N LYS A 23 -0.99 -8.94 -10.48
CA LYS A 23 -0.88 -7.51 -10.20
C LYS A 23 0.14 -7.30 -9.07
N GLY A 24 0.93 -6.23 -9.14
CA GLY A 24 1.98 -5.95 -8.16
C GLY A 24 3.35 -6.34 -8.69
N SER A 25 4.28 -6.63 -7.78
CA SER A 25 5.67 -6.96 -8.14
C SER A 25 5.87 -8.46 -8.26
N GLU A 26 6.38 -8.94 -9.39
CA GLU A 26 6.73 -10.36 -9.58
C GLU A 26 7.91 -10.77 -8.68
N VAL A 27 8.92 -9.91 -8.60
CA VAL A 27 10.08 -10.09 -7.74
C VAL A 27 10.06 -9.04 -6.65
N ARG A 28 10.29 -9.46 -5.41
CA ARG A 28 10.41 -8.57 -4.24
C ARG A 28 11.69 -8.88 -3.50
N THR A 29 12.37 -7.85 -3.02
CA THR A 29 13.66 -7.94 -2.34
C THR A 29 13.52 -7.41 -0.92
N CYS A 30 14.13 -8.08 0.05
CA CYS A 30 14.16 -7.63 1.44
C CYS A 30 15.12 -6.44 1.56
N LEU A 31 14.59 -5.31 2.00
CA LEU A 31 15.30 -4.04 2.11
C LEU A 31 15.89 -3.83 3.52
N PRO A 32 16.93 -3.00 3.67
CA PRO A 32 17.53 -2.69 4.96
C PRO A 32 16.57 -2.08 6.00
N ASN A 33 15.47 -1.46 5.55
CA ASN A 33 14.43 -0.90 6.43
C ASN A 33 13.42 -1.95 6.96
N GLY A 34 13.70 -3.24 6.76
CA GLY A 34 12.85 -4.33 7.21
C GLY A 34 11.56 -4.48 6.41
N LYS A 35 11.51 -3.94 5.18
CA LYS A 35 10.38 -4.05 4.25
C LYS A 35 10.73 -4.85 3.00
N TRP A 36 9.70 -5.25 2.28
CA TRP A 36 9.84 -5.84 0.95
C TRP A 36 9.65 -4.77 -0.13
N SER A 37 10.58 -4.71 -1.08
CA SER A 37 10.50 -3.79 -2.22
C SER A 37 9.24 -4.01 -3.06
N GLY A 38 8.86 -2.98 -3.81
CA GLY A 38 7.74 -3.05 -4.75
C GLY A 38 6.37 -3.16 -4.06
N LYS A 39 5.38 -3.70 -4.79
CA LYS A 39 3.98 -3.78 -4.36
C LYS A 39 3.59 -5.21 -4.05
N THR A 40 2.61 -5.40 -3.15
CA THR A 40 2.03 -6.71 -2.85
C THR A 40 1.61 -7.43 -4.12
N THR A 41 2.07 -8.68 -4.27
CA THR A 41 1.77 -9.52 -5.43
C THR A 41 0.41 -10.19 -5.24
N ILE A 42 -0.47 -10.01 -6.22
CA ILE A 42 -1.85 -10.48 -6.19
C ILE A 42 -2.11 -11.30 -7.43
N CYS A 43 -2.54 -12.54 -7.24
CA CYS A 43 -3.10 -13.36 -8.30
C CYS A 43 -4.63 -13.25 -8.27
N TYR A 44 -5.25 -12.92 -9.40
CA TYR A 44 -6.69 -12.73 -9.50
C TYR A 44 -7.24 -13.22 -10.85
N ASP A 45 -8.47 -13.74 -10.84
CA ASP A 45 -9.20 -14.24 -12.00
C ASP A 45 -10.20 -13.21 -12.56
N GLY A 46 -10.46 -12.13 -11.82
CA GLY A 46 -11.39 -11.07 -12.22
C GLY A 46 -12.87 -11.43 -12.04
N SER A 47 -13.20 -12.53 -11.34
CA SER A 47 -14.60 -12.97 -11.21
C SER A 47 -15.39 -12.29 -10.08
N GLY A 48 -14.71 -11.52 -9.22
CA GLY A 48 -15.31 -10.81 -8.09
C GLY A 48 -15.80 -9.41 -8.45
N HIS A 49 -16.75 -8.87 -7.66
CA HIS A 49 -17.15 -7.46 -7.77
C HIS A 49 -15.98 -6.53 -7.41
N CYS A 50 -15.32 -6.85 -6.29
CA CYS A 50 -14.02 -6.28 -5.97
C CYS A 50 -12.91 -7.24 -6.41
N THR A 51 -11.79 -6.69 -6.86
CA THR A 51 -10.57 -7.48 -7.14
C THR A 51 -10.09 -8.17 -5.86
N ASN A 52 -9.44 -9.33 -5.98
CA ASN A 52 -8.75 -9.97 -4.85
C ASN A 52 -7.87 -8.92 -4.12
N PRO A 53 -8.09 -8.66 -2.81
CA PRO A 53 -7.35 -7.62 -2.09
C PRO A 53 -5.91 -8.03 -1.74
N GLY A 54 -5.49 -9.24 -2.12
CA GLY A 54 -4.13 -9.73 -1.89
C GLY A 54 -3.91 -10.30 -0.50
N ILE A 55 -2.68 -10.74 -0.23
CA ILE A 55 -2.22 -11.16 1.10
C ILE A 55 -0.83 -10.52 1.29
N PRO A 56 -0.75 -9.35 1.95
CA PRO A 56 0.52 -8.72 2.25
C PRO A 56 1.48 -9.67 2.98
N ILE A 57 2.78 -9.60 2.70
CA ILE A 57 3.78 -10.51 3.28
C ILE A 57 3.77 -10.36 4.81
N GLY A 58 3.82 -11.49 5.53
CA GLY A 58 3.72 -11.53 6.99
C GLY A 58 2.29 -11.42 7.54
N SER A 59 1.28 -11.37 6.66
CA SER A 59 -0.14 -11.39 7.03
C SER A 59 -0.84 -12.69 6.65
N ARG A 60 -1.96 -12.97 7.31
CA ARG A 60 -2.94 -13.99 6.95
C ARG A 60 -4.27 -13.32 6.66
N LYS A 61 -4.91 -13.74 5.57
CA LYS A 61 -6.24 -13.25 5.15
C LYS A 61 -7.32 -14.31 5.38
N GLU A 62 -8.36 -13.90 6.09
CA GLU A 62 -9.63 -14.61 6.17
C GLU A 62 -10.64 -13.98 5.21
N GLY A 63 -11.45 -14.82 4.55
CA GLY A 63 -12.38 -14.39 3.50
C GLY A 63 -11.83 -14.60 2.09
N ARG A 64 -12.62 -15.29 1.26
CA ARG A 64 -12.26 -15.68 -0.12
C ARG A 64 -13.30 -15.25 -1.16
N GLN A 65 -14.35 -14.56 -0.73
CA GLN A 65 -15.43 -14.07 -1.59
C GLN A 65 -15.37 -12.55 -1.64
N TYR A 66 -15.53 -11.98 -2.84
CA TYR A 66 -15.26 -10.57 -3.13
C TYR A 66 -16.48 -9.89 -3.76
N ARG A 67 -17.69 -10.20 -3.26
CA ARG A 67 -18.95 -9.55 -3.66
C ARG A 67 -19.21 -8.32 -2.79
N VAL A 68 -20.09 -7.43 -3.22
CA VAL A 68 -20.50 -6.24 -2.43
C VAL A 68 -20.91 -6.67 -1.01
N GLU A 69 -20.51 -5.89 0.00
CA GLU A 69 -20.65 -6.12 1.45
C GLU A 69 -19.86 -7.30 2.05
N TYR A 70 -19.19 -8.12 1.24
CA TYR A 70 -18.32 -9.17 1.76
C TYR A 70 -17.06 -8.59 2.38
N ARG A 71 -16.54 -9.31 3.39
CA ARG A 71 -15.46 -8.85 4.26
C ARG A 71 -14.26 -9.76 4.16
N VAL A 72 -13.09 -9.14 4.25
CA VAL A 72 -11.83 -9.85 4.51
C VAL A 72 -11.23 -9.32 5.79
N ARG A 73 -10.63 -10.21 6.58
CA ARG A 73 -9.92 -9.87 7.81
C ARG A 73 -8.47 -10.27 7.70
N TYR A 74 -7.61 -9.43 8.26
CA TYR A 74 -6.18 -9.63 8.26
C TYR A 74 -5.67 -9.79 9.70
N THR A 75 -4.72 -10.70 9.84
CA THR A 75 -3.93 -10.87 11.05
C THR A 75 -2.46 -10.89 10.67
N CYS A 76 -1.59 -10.36 11.51
CA CYS A 76 -0.15 -10.47 11.32
C CYS A 76 0.39 -11.72 12.01
N GLU A 77 1.46 -12.27 11.46
CA GLU A 77 2.21 -13.34 12.12
C GLU A 77 2.78 -12.86 13.48
N ASN A 78 3.10 -13.82 14.35
CA ASN A 78 3.50 -13.53 15.73
C ASN A 78 4.70 -12.56 15.79
N GLY A 79 4.58 -11.52 16.62
CA GLY A 79 5.62 -10.51 16.81
C GLY A 79 5.56 -9.33 15.84
N LEU A 80 4.69 -9.38 14.81
CA LEU A 80 4.47 -8.27 13.90
C LEU A 80 3.24 -7.45 14.33
N VAL A 81 3.29 -6.15 14.09
CA VAL A 81 2.20 -5.21 14.36
C VAL A 81 1.47 -4.89 13.06
N LEU A 82 0.14 -4.92 13.09
CA LEU A 82 -0.72 -4.57 11.95
C LEU A 82 -0.88 -3.07 11.86
N TYR A 83 -0.45 -2.50 10.73
CA TYR A 83 -0.73 -1.13 10.31
C TYR A 83 -1.76 -1.16 9.18
N GLY A 84 -2.62 -0.15 9.09
CA GLY A 84 -3.72 -0.10 8.13
C GLY A 84 -4.98 -0.83 8.63
N SER A 85 -5.81 -1.34 7.71
CA SER A 85 -7.13 -1.86 8.07
C SER A 85 -7.12 -3.35 8.38
N LYS A 86 -7.47 -3.72 9.62
CA LYS A 86 -7.65 -5.11 10.06
C LYS A 86 -8.81 -5.82 9.36
N GLU A 87 -9.86 -5.08 9.00
CA GLU A 87 -10.99 -5.58 8.21
C GLU A 87 -11.21 -4.64 7.03
N ARG A 88 -11.50 -5.22 5.86
CA ARG A 88 -11.88 -4.47 4.66
C ARG A 88 -13.17 -5.04 4.09
N ILE A 89 -14.03 -4.18 3.58
CA ILE A 89 -15.36 -4.50 3.05
C ILE A 89 -15.40 -4.13 1.58
N CYS A 90 -15.91 -5.01 0.72
CA CYS A 90 -16.09 -4.71 -0.69
C CYS A 90 -17.27 -3.76 -0.88
N GLN A 91 -17.02 -2.57 -1.43
CA GLN A 91 -18.02 -1.53 -1.61
C GLN A 91 -18.68 -1.62 -2.99
N GLU A 92 -19.84 -0.99 -3.15
CA GLU A 92 -20.56 -0.91 -4.44
C GLU A 92 -19.71 -0.31 -5.56
N SER A 93 -18.78 0.61 -5.23
CA SER A 93 -17.80 1.19 -6.17
C SER A 93 -16.82 0.18 -6.77
N GLY A 94 -16.80 -1.07 -6.30
CA GLY A 94 -15.80 -2.08 -6.69
C GLY A 94 -14.46 -1.94 -5.97
N SER A 95 -14.36 -1.00 -5.02
CA SER A 95 -13.18 -0.80 -4.17
C SER A 95 -13.36 -1.44 -2.79
N TRP A 96 -12.25 -1.85 -2.19
CA TRP A 96 -12.23 -2.25 -0.79
C TRP A 96 -12.16 -1.03 0.12
N SER A 97 -12.97 -1.01 1.18
CA SER A 97 -12.90 0.00 2.23
C SER A 97 -11.55 -0.04 2.95
N GLY A 98 -11.21 1.08 3.61
CA GLY A 98 -9.98 1.22 4.37
C GLY A 98 -8.71 1.10 3.51
N SER A 99 -7.58 0.94 4.18
CA SER A 99 -6.25 0.83 3.57
C SER A 99 -5.76 -0.61 3.52
N GLU A 100 -4.85 -0.91 2.58
CA GLU A 100 -4.13 -2.18 2.57
C GLU A 100 -3.34 -2.34 3.88
N PRO A 101 -3.40 -3.50 4.55
CA PRO A 101 -2.65 -3.72 5.77
C PRO A 101 -1.17 -3.97 5.49
N GLU A 102 -0.32 -3.58 6.43
CA GLU A 102 1.10 -3.88 6.44
C GLU A 102 1.47 -4.48 7.79
N CYS A 103 2.18 -5.60 7.79
CA CYS A 103 2.69 -6.22 9.01
C CYS A 103 4.14 -5.77 9.21
N ARG A 104 4.39 -5.02 10.28
CA ARG A 104 5.70 -4.41 10.55
C ARG A 104 6.35 -5.02 11.78
N GLN A 105 7.67 -5.18 11.73
CA GLN A 105 8.49 -5.46 12.90
C GLN A 105 8.75 -4.16 13.68
N PRO A 106 9.13 -4.23 14.96
CA PRO A 106 9.44 -3.03 15.77
C PRO A 106 10.55 -2.14 15.16
N TYR A 107 11.46 -2.73 14.38
CA TYR A 107 12.55 -2.03 13.70
C TYR A 107 12.21 -1.62 12.26
N THR A 108 11.01 -1.91 11.76
CA THR A 108 10.60 -1.50 10.41
C THR A 108 10.31 0.00 10.38
N PHE A 109 10.87 0.71 9.40
CA PHE A 109 10.65 2.16 9.24
C PHE A 109 10.37 2.56 7.80
N ASP A 110 9.71 3.70 7.62
CA ASP A 110 9.54 4.36 6.32
C ASP A 110 10.74 5.27 6.07
N THR A 111 11.29 5.25 4.85
CA THR A 111 12.34 6.19 4.45
C THR A 111 11.76 7.60 4.25
N PRO A 112 12.57 8.67 4.40
CA PRO A 112 12.11 10.04 4.16
C PRO A 112 11.48 10.22 2.77
N GLU A 113 12.05 9.57 1.75
CA GLU A 113 11.57 9.61 0.37
C GLU A 113 10.20 8.94 0.25
N GLU A 114 10.02 7.73 0.81
CA GLU A 114 8.73 7.04 0.83
C GLU A 114 7.65 7.86 1.53
N VAL A 115 7.98 8.47 2.68
CA VAL A 115 7.02 9.32 3.42
C VAL A 115 6.62 10.54 2.58
N ALA A 116 7.59 11.23 1.98
CA ALA A 116 7.34 12.40 1.16
C ALA A 116 6.45 12.05 -0.05
N ASP A 117 6.80 10.98 -0.79
CA ASP A 117 6.06 10.56 -1.98
C ASP A 117 4.63 10.15 -1.65
N ASN A 118 4.45 9.33 -0.60
CA ASN A 118 3.15 8.88 -0.15
C ASN A 118 2.29 10.06 0.33
N PHE A 119 2.85 10.96 1.15
CA PHE A 119 2.14 12.13 1.65
C PHE A 119 1.66 13.02 0.50
N ILE A 120 2.55 13.39 -0.41
CA ILE A 120 2.20 14.23 -1.56
C ILE A 120 1.19 13.51 -2.47
N SER A 121 1.29 12.20 -2.67
CA SER A 121 0.33 11.44 -3.49
C SER A 121 -1.07 11.38 -2.86
N SER A 122 -1.15 11.39 -1.53
CA SER A 122 -2.42 11.41 -0.81
C SER A 122 -3.10 12.77 -0.82
N LEU A 123 -2.31 13.85 -0.92
CA LEU A 123 -2.79 15.23 -0.82
C LEU A 123 -3.10 15.88 -2.18
N THR A 124 -2.51 15.37 -3.26
CA THR A 124 -2.53 16.03 -4.57
C THR A 124 -2.90 15.08 -5.69
N GLU A 125 -3.52 15.61 -6.74
CA GLU A 125 -3.71 14.92 -8.00
C GLU A 125 -2.65 15.38 -9.02
N THR A 126 -2.23 14.49 -9.91
CA THR A 126 -1.39 14.86 -11.05
C THR A 126 -2.15 15.82 -11.96
N ALA A 127 -1.62 17.01 -12.15
CA ALA A 127 -2.10 17.93 -13.16
C ALA A 127 -1.51 17.50 -14.50
N GLU A 128 -2.35 17.26 -15.51
CA GLU A 128 -1.88 17.04 -16.87
C GLU A 128 -0.94 18.20 -17.26
N ALA A 129 0.27 17.85 -17.68
CA ALA A 129 1.18 18.83 -18.25
C ALA A 129 0.57 19.28 -19.58
N ALA A 130 0.17 20.55 -19.67
CA ALA A 130 -0.04 21.18 -20.97
C ALA A 130 1.21 20.93 -21.82
N GLU A 131 1.01 20.36 -22.99
CA GLU A 131 2.06 19.96 -23.94
C GLU A 131 3.10 21.06 -24.14
N SER A 132 4.38 20.72 -23.98
CA SER A 132 5.47 21.38 -24.70
C SER A 132 6.75 20.54 -24.68
N ASN A 133 7.05 19.97 -25.84
CA ASN A 133 8.34 19.56 -26.41
C ASN A 133 9.50 19.04 -25.53
N ARG A 134 9.84 17.76 -25.82
CA ARG A 134 11.14 17.04 -25.86
C ARG A 134 12.31 17.51 -24.97
N ASN A 135 12.84 16.51 -24.24
CA ASN A 135 14.18 16.40 -23.64
C ASN A 135 14.50 17.18 -22.35
N THR A 136 13.57 17.18 -21.41
CA THR A 136 13.91 17.38 -19.99
C THR A 136 13.05 16.45 -19.15
N SER A 137 13.66 15.78 -18.16
CA SER A 137 12.97 14.99 -17.12
C SER A 137 11.73 15.76 -16.66
N THR A 138 10.55 15.34 -17.13
CA THR A 138 9.31 16.07 -16.96
C THR A 138 8.89 16.01 -15.50
N THR A 139 9.19 17.05 -14.73
CA THR A 139 8.68 17.22 -13.38
C THR A 139 7.15 17.25 -13.45
N GLN A 140 6.52 16.14 -13.04
CA GLN A 140 5.09 15.98 -13.09
C GLN A 140 4.44 16.95 -12.10
N LYS A 141 3.77 17.98 -12.62
CA LYS A 141 3.10 18.99 -11.78
C LYS A 141 1.93 18.34 -11.04
N ARG A 142 1.74 18.71 -9.78
CA ARG A 142 0.62 18.24 -8.95
C ARG A 142 -0.19 19.42 -8.44
N LYS A 143 -1.49 19.21 -8.20
CA LYS A 143 -2.42 20.23 -7.70
C LYS A 143 -3.24 19.67 -6.53
N ILE A 144 -3.51 20.52 -5.54
CA ILE A 144 -4.52 20.24 -4.53
C ILE A 144 -5.89 20.56 -5.16
N VAL A 145 -6.83 19.61 -5.09
CA VAL A 145 -8.14 19.75 -5.71
C VAL A 145 -9.17 20.16 -4.64
N ILE A 146 -9.75 21.35 -4.82
CA ILE A 146 -10.83 21.88 -3.98
C ILE A 146 -12.08 22.01 -4.85
N LYS A 147 -13.23 21.57 -4.35
CA LYS A 147 -14.52 21.70 -5.06
C LYS A 147 -14.84 23.18 -5.31
N LYS A 148 -15.57 23.47 -6.39
CA LYS A 148 -15.97 24.85 -6.73
C LYS A 148 -16.74 25.49 -5.56
N GLY A 149 -16.27 26.64 -5.10
CA GLY A 149 -16.83 27.35 -3.94
C GLY A 149 -16.46 26.75 -2.58
N GLY A 150 -15.60 25.71 -2.56
CA GLY A 150 -15.07 25.14 -1.33
C GLY A 150 -13.82 25.85 -0.83
N THR A 151 -13.49 25.61 0.43
CA THR A 151 -12.24 26.03 1.08
C THR A 151 -11.56 24.81 1.71
N MET A 152 -10.28 24.93 2.02
CA MET A 152 -9.49 23.89 2.70
C MET A 152 -8.85 24.48 3.95
N ASN A 153 -9.02 23.80 5.08
CA ASN A 153 -8.36 24.13 6.33
C ASN A 153 -7.28 23.09 6.62
N ILE A 154 -6.09 23.55 6.98
CA ILE A 154 -4.97 22.68 7.39
C ILE A 154 -4.64 23.01 8.85
N TYR A 155 -4.68 21.99 9.70
CA TYR A 155 -4.36 22.11 11.11
C TYR A 155 -3.07 21.35 11.39
N PHE A 156 -2.04 22.05 11.85
CA PHE A 156 -0.80 21.43 12.30
C PHE A 156 -0.90 21.20 13.81
N LEU A 157 -1.08 19.94 14.19
CA LEU A 157 -1.05 19.51 15.58
C LEU A 157 0.33 18.91 15.85
N LEU A 158 1.10 19.55 16.72
CA LEU A 158 2.40 19.07 17.15
C LEU A 158 2.31 18.61 18.60
N ASP A 159 2.68 17.36 18.86
CA ASP A 159 2.84 16.88 20.21
C ASP A 159 4.14 17.46 20.79
N ALA A 160 4.01 18.15 21.93
CA ALA A 160 5.10 18.79 22.67
C ALA A 160 5.28 18.16 24.06
N SER A 161 4.73 16.95 24.25
CA SER A 161 4.91 16.16 25.46
C SER A 161 6.38 15.80 25.68
N LYS A 162 6.72 15.47 26.94
CA LYS A 162 8.10 15.13 27.32
C LYS A 162 8.60 13.84 26.66
N SER A 163 7.70 12.92 26.32
CA SER A 163 8.02 11.62 25.71
C SER A 163 8.63 11.69 24.31
N ILE A 164 8.66 12.87 23.67
CA ILE A 164 9.29 13.05 22.34
C ILE A 164 10.77 13.44 22.44
N LYS A 165 11.21 13.97 23.59
CA LYS A 165 12.56 14.52 23.78
C LYS A 165 13.53 13.57 24.49
N GLU A 166 13.05 12.42 24.94
CA GLU A 166 13.84 11.34 25.55
C GLU A 166 14.17 10.27 24.52
#